data_AF-A0AAV8TG82-F1
#
_entry.id   AF-A0AAV8TG82-F1
#
_cell.length_a   1.000
_cell.length_b   1.000
_cell.length_c   1.000
_cell.angle_alpha   90.00
_cell.angle_beta   90.00
_cell.angle_gamma   90.00
#
_symmetry.space_group_name_H-M   'P 1'
#
loop_
_entity.id
_entity.type
_entity.pdbx_description
1 polymer ?
#
loop_
_entity_poly.entity_id
_entity_poly.type
_entity_poly.pdbx_seq_one_letter_code
_entity_poly.pdbx_strand_id
1 'polypeptide(L)'
;MAFVSMDLIAGSPQERVSLYRHKLTKHASLFNKECIHPRIPQLAVIGFSESVANLYTSEIRCRWLSELLDGTFKLPSIKEMEKHVRKWEKYMKQYSGDQYRRSCIGALHIWYNDQLCGDMVWNPRRKKGFLAELFQPYGPFDYASS
;
A
#
# COMPACT_ATOMS: atom_id res chain seq x y z
N MET A 1 18.40 -10.05 -1.63
CA MET A 1 17.11 -10.52 -1.07
C MET A 1 16.85 -9.72 0.20
N ALA A 2 15.94 -8.74 0.16
CA ALA A 2 15.56 -7.95 1.32
C ALA A 2 14.05 -8.13 1.55
N PHE A 3 13.72 -9.10 2.41
CA PHE A 3 12.41 -9.19 3.02
C PHE A 3 12.39 -8.22 4.20
N VAL A 4 11.49 -7.24 4.19
CA VAL A 4 11.13 -6.46 5.38
C VAL A 4 9.63 -6.60 5.59
N SER A 5 9.24 -7.69 6.26
CA SER A 5 8.02 -7.70 7.06
C SER A 5 8.32 -6.86 8.31
N MET A 6 7.42 -5.95 8.67
CA MET A 6 7.63 -5.01 9.78
C MET A 6 7.72 -5.69 11.16
N ASP A 7 7.45 -7.00 11.23
CA ASP A 7 7.65 -7.85 12.41
C ASP A 7 9.00 -8.58 12.43
N LEU A 8 9.80 -8.52 11.36
CA LEU A 8 11.10 -9.17 11.24
C LEU A 8 12.18 -8.15 10.87
N ILE A 9 12.47 -7.23 11.78
CA ILE A 9 13.78 -6.56 11.78
C ILE A 9 14.77 -7.55 12.38
N ALA A 10 15.30 -8.45 11.54
CA ALA A 10 16.43 -9.29 11.94
C ALA A 10 17.66 -8.39 12.18
N GLY A 11 17.98 -8.14 13.45
CA GLY A 11 19.29 -7.64 13.88
C GLY A 11 19.39 -6.22 14.49
N SER A 12 18.29 -5.52 14.81
CA SER A 12 18.38 -4.20 15.46
C SER A 12 17.93 -4.22 16.93
N PRO A 13 18.66 -3.56 17.86
CA PRO A 13 18.21 -3.34 19.23
C PRO A 13 16.80 -2.72 19.28
N GLN A 14 15.93 -3.24 20.16
CA GLN A 14 14.53 -2.82 20.33
C GLN A 14 14.32 -1.30 20.41
N GLU A 15 15.26 -0.56 21.01
CA GLU A 15 15.16 0.91 21.16
C GLU A 15 15.29 1.66 19.84
N ARG A 16 16.16 1.20 18.93
CA ARG A 16 16.25 1.77 17.58
C ARG A 16 14.97 1.49 16.81
N VAL A 17 14.43 0.29 16.91
CA VAL A 17 13.13 -0.05 16.29
C VAL A 17 12.04 0.89 16.78
N SER A 18 12.01 1.22 18.09
CA SER A 18 11.04 2.17 18.66
C SER A 18 11.24 3.61 18.17
N LEU A 19 12.49 4.08 18.05
CA LEU A 19 12.84 5.40 17.50
C LEU A 19 12.51 5.53 16.01
N TYR A 20 12.82 4.51 15.22
CA TYR A 20 12.42 4.41 13.82
C TYR A 20 10.90 4.34 13.70
N ARG A 21 10.22 3.54 14.54
CA ARG A 21 8.77 3.45 14.61
C ARG A 21 8.14 4.80 14.95
N HIS A 22 8.69 5.56 15.91
CA HIS A 22 8.18 6.89 16.28
C HIS A 22 8.39 7.94 15.16
N LYS A 23 9.55 7.92 14.47
CA LYS A 23 9.79 8.79 13.30
C LYS A 23 8.92 8.41 12.10
N LEU A 24 8.76 7.11 11.83
CA LEU A 24 7.93 6.59 10.75
C LEU A 24 6.43 6.83 11.01
N THR A 25 5.94 6.63 12.23
CA THR A 25 4.53 6.88 12.59
C THR A 25 4.14 8.35 12.54
N LYS A 26 5.06 9.28 12.82
CA LYS A 26 4.82 10.72 12.58
C LYS A 26 4.66 11.07 11.10
N HIS A 27 5.28 10.31 10.21
CA HIS A 27 5.33 10.52 8.75
C HIS A 27 4.60 9.43 7.94
N ALA A 28 3.83 8.60 8.62
CA ALA A 28 3.15 7.43 8.08
C ALA A 28 2.15 7.75 6.97
N SER A 29 1.48 8.90 7.07
CA SER A 29 0.63 9.43 6.01
C SER A 29 1.41 9.89 4.77
N LEU A 30 2.75 9.77 4.76
CA LEU A 30 3.64 10.23 3.69
C LEU A 30 4.19 9.14 2.77
N PHE A 31 3.73 7.90 2.92
CA PHE A 31 4.13 6.83 2.00
C PHE A 31 3.29 6.86 0.73
N ASN A 32 3.95 6.95 -0.42
CA ASN A 32 3.27 6.74 -1.70
C ASN A 32 2.74 5.31 -1.72
N LYS A 33 1.43 5.19 -2.01
CA LYS A 33 0.68 3.94 -1.90
C LYS A 33 0.85 3.25 -0.53
N GLU A 34 1.10 3.96 0.57
CA GLU A 34 1.34 3.35 1.90
C GLU A 34 2.55 2.37 1.94
N CYS A 35 3.42 2.37 0.91
CA CYS A 35 4.55 1.44 0.77
C CYS A 35 5.92 2.11 0.68
N ILE A 36 6.07 3.22 -0.06
CA ILE A 36 7.39 3.82 -0.37
C ILE A 36 7.46 5.29 0.03
N HIS A 37 8.54 5.67 0.71
CA HIS A 37 8.74 7.07 1.10
C HIS A 37 9.30 7.88 -0.09
N PRO A 38 8.71 9.02 -0.47
CA PRO A 38 9.11 9.77 -1.67
C PRO A 38 10.60 10.16 -1.71
N ARG A 39 11.20 10.45 -0.55
CA ARG A 39 12.61 10.88 -0.43
C ARG A 39 13.60 9.73 -0.19
N ILE A 40 13.10 8.52 0.06
CA ILE A 40 13.92 7.33 0.29
C ILE A 40 13.31 6.19 -0.54
N PRO A 41 13.33 6.31 -1.89
CA PRO A 41 12.65 5.35 -2.77
C PRO A 41 13.26 3.95 -2.75
N GLN A 42 14.47 3.80 -2.18
CA GLN A 42 15.16 2.53 -1.99
C GLN A 42 14.63 1.73 -0.78
N LEU A 43 13.70 2.29 -0.01
CA LEU A 43 13.08 1.65 1.15
C LEU A 43 11.58 1.49 0.92
N ALA A 44 11.13 0.23 0.93
CA ALA A 44 9.72 -0.12 0.97
C ALA A 44 9.35 -0.71 2.33
N VAL A 45 8.16 -0.37 2.81
CA VAL A 45 7.59 -0.85 4.07
C VAL A 45 6.26 -1.51 3.76
N ILE A 46 6.11 -2.78 4.12
CA ILE A 46 4.86 -3.54 3.92
C ILE A 46 4.29 -3.93 5.29
N GLY A 47 2.96 -3.87 5.41
CA GLY A 47 2.24 -4.23 6.64
C GLY A 47 2.06 -3.08 7.62
N PHE A 48 2.54 -1.88 7.30
CA PHE A 48 2.30 -0.69 8.13
C PHE A 48 0.83 -0.24 8.11
N SER A 49 0.15 -0.43 6.97
CA SER A 49 -1.23 0.03 6.78
C SER A 49 -2.26 -1.06 7.08
N GLU A 50 -3.23 -0.71 7.91
CA GLU A 50 -4.36 -1.54 8.35
C GLU A 50 -5.55 -1.43 7.37
N SER A 51 -6.29 -2.51 7.23
CA SER A 51 -7.48 -2.68 6.40
C SER A 51 -8.34 -3.81 6.98
N VAL A 52 -9.61 -3.83 6.60
CA VAL A 52 -10.57 -4.89 6.98
C VAL A 52 -10.09 -6.27 6.53
N ALA A 53 -9.23 -6.34 5.51
CA ALA A 53 -8.56 -7.58 5.17
C ALA A 53 -7.10 -7.38 4.72
N ASN A 54 -6.27 -7.30 5.76
CA ASN A 54 -4.83 -7.08 5.70
C ASN A 54 -4.03 -8.13 4.93
N LEU A 55 -4.48 -9.39 4.96
CA LEU A 55 -3.69 -10.49 4.38
C LEU A 55 -3.58 -10.35 2.87
N TYR A 56 -4.70 -10.28 2.14
CA TYR A 56 -4.65 -10.12 0.68
C TYR A 56 -4.10 -8.73 0.29
N THR A 57 -4.38 -7.68 1.07
CA THR A 57 -3.86 -6.33 0.75
C THR A 57 -2.33 -6.32 0.84
N SER A 58 -1.76 -7.06 1.80
CA SER A 58 -0.32 -7.24 1.92
C SER A 58 0.24 -8.10 0.78
N GLU A 59 -0.49 -9.14 0.35
CA GLU A 59 -0.09 -9.95 -0.81
C GLU A 59 0.06 -9.09 -2.08
N ILE A 60 -0.95 -8.27 -2.40
CA ILE A 60 -0.90 -7.41 -3.59
C ILE A 60 0.21 -6.37 -3.49
N ARG A 61 0.47 -5.81 -2.30
CA ARG A 61 1.62 -4.91 -2.09
C ARG A 61 2.96 -5.61 -2.28
N CYS A 62 3.10 -6.85 -1.82
CA CYS A 62 4.31 -7.65 -2.05
C CYS A 62 4.53 -7.89 -3.54
N ARG A 63 3.46 -8.23 -4.29
CA ARG A 63 3.53 -8.39 -5.75
C ARG A 63 3.91 -7.09 -6.45
N TRP A 64 3.24 -5.99 -6.11
CA TRP A 64 3.57 -4.65 -6.63
C TRP A 64 5.02 -4.24 -6.35
N LEU A 65 5.53 -4.54 -5.16
CA LEU A 65 6.94 -4.30 -4.84
C LEU A 65 7.87 -5.21 -5.67
N SER A 66 7.50 -6.47 -5.89
CA SER A 66 8.28 -7.38 -6.73
C SER A 66 8.39 -6.86 -8.16
N GLU A 67 7.27 -6.45 -8.77
CA GLU A 67 7.23 -5.86 -10.12
C GLU A 67 8.03 -4.55 -10.21
N LEU A 68 8.02 -3.74 -9.14
CA LEU A 68 8.85 -2.54 -9.07
C LEU A 68 10.35 -2.88 -9.05
N LEU A 69 10.73 -3.90 -8.27
CA LEU A 69 12.12 -4.35 -8.16
C LEU A 69 12.62 -5.03 -9.44
N ASP A 70 11.73 -5.72 -10.17
CA ASP A 70 12.02 -6.28 -11.49
C ASP A 70 12.11 -5.20 -12.59
N GLY A 71 11.63 -3.98 -12.29
CA GLY A 71 11.68 -2.85 -13.20
C GLY A 71 10.56 -2.83 -14.23
N THR A 72 9.51 -3.65 -14.05
CA THR A 72 8.31 -3.70 -14.90
C THR A 72 7.66 -2.32 -15.03
N PHE A 73 7.69 -1.54 -13.94
CA PHE A 73 7.28 -0.14 -13.93
C PHE A 73 8.26 0.70 -13.12
N LYS A 74 8.17 2.03 -13.28
CA LYS A 74 9.01 2.98 -12.54
C LYS A 74 8.16 3.83 -11.60
N LEU A 75 8.75 4.18 -10.46
CA LEU A 75 8.12 5.16 -9.58
C LEU A 75 8.01 6.52 -10.27
N PRO A 76 6.92 7.27 -10.01
CA PRO A 76 6.81 8.64 -10.47
C PRO A 76 7.84 9.54 -9.77
N SER A 77 7.98 10.77 -10.25
CA SER A 77 8.95 11.71 -9.66
C SER A 77 8.64 11.99 -8.18
N ILE A 78 9.66 12.38 -7.41
CA ILE A 78 9.50 12.73 -5.98
C ILE A 78 8.39 13.76 -5.78
N LYS A 79 8.31 14.77 -6.66
CA LYS A 79 7.30 15.83 -6.62
C LYS A 79 5.88 15.28 -6.80
N GLU A 80 5.70 14.31 -7.68
CA GLU A 80 4.41 13.65 -7.92
C GLU A 80 4.01 12.74 -6.77
N MET A 81 4.96 11.96 -6.24
CA MET A 81 4.72 11.14 -5.05
C MET A 81 4.31 12.00 -3.84
N GLU A 82 5.00 13.11 -3.59
CA GLU A 82 4.64 14.05 -2.52
C GLU A 82 3.27 14.72 -2.76
N LYS A 83 2.92 15.01 -4.02
CA LYS A 83 1.59 15.54 -4.38
C LYS A 83 0.50 14.51 -4.13
N HIS A 84 0.73 13.26 -4.51
CA HIS A 84 -0.19 12.14 -4.27
C HIS A 84 -0.42 11.94 -2.77
N VAL A 85 0.66 11.87 -1.99
CA VAL A 85 0.65 11.81 -0.53
C VAL A 85 -0.21 12.91 0.10
N ARG A 86 0.01 14.18 -0.27
CA ARG A 86 -0.79 15.31 0.26
C ARG A 86 -2.27 15.20 -0.11
N LYS A 87 -2.56 14.76 -1.33
CA LYS A 87 -3.95 14.56 -1.80
C LYS A 87 -4.62 13.43 -1.01
N TRP A 88 -3.92 12.32 -0.81
CA TRP A 88 -4.39 11.17 -0.05
C TRP A 88 -4.64 11.52 1.41
N GLU A 89 -3.72 12.23 2.05
CA GLU A 89 -3.89 12.69 3.43
C GLU A 89 -5.12 13.60 3.58
N LYS A 90 -5.31 14.55 2.65
CA LYS A 90 -6.50 15.42 2.64
C LYS A 90 -7.79 14.62 2.47
N TYR A 91 -7.79 13.66 1.54
CA TYR A 91 -8.93 12.77 1.29
C TYR A 91 -9.27 11.98 2.56
N MET A 92 -8.30 11.29 3.16
CA MET A 92 -8.55 10.47 4.34
C MET A 92 -9.02 11.31 5.54
N LYS A 93 -8.46 12.51 5.76
CA LYS A 93 -8.95 13.41 6.82
C LYS A 93 -10.40 13.84 6.60
N GLN A 94 -10.78 14.11 5.35
CA GLN A 94 -12.14 14.52 5.01
C GLN A 94 -13.16 13.41 5.25
N TYR A 95 -12.83 12.17 4.91
CA TYR A 95 -13.78 11.05 4.94
C TYR A 95 -13.73 10.21 6.23
N SER A 96 -12.62 10.20 6.97
CA SER A 96 -12.48 9.45 8.22
C SER A 96 -12.83 10.25 9.47
N GLY A 97 -12.96 11.58 9.37
CA GLY A 97 -13.30 12.46 10.49
C GLY A 97 -12.38 12.26 11.71
N ASP A 98 -12.98 12.22 12.91
CA ASP A 98 -12.26 12.03 14.18
C ASP A 98 -11.68 10.61 14.36
N GLN A 99 -12.12 9.65 13.52
CA GLN A 99 -11.63 8.27 13.52
C GLN A 99 -10.44 8.08 12.57
N TYR A 100 -9.82 9.16 12.09
CA TYR A 100 -8.65 9.11 11.23
C TYR A 100 -7.45 8.46 11.91
N ARG A 101 -7.35 7.14 11.78
CA ARG A 101 -6.11 6.39 11.99
C ARG A 101 -5.29 6.54 10.72
N ARG A 102 -4.20 7.32 10.81
CA ARG A 102 -3.30 7.69 9.69
C ARG A 102 -2.86 6.54 8.78
N SER A 103 -2.88 5.30 9.27
CA SER A 103 -2.47 4.08 8.60
C SER A 103 -3.61 3.18 8.12
N CYS A 104 -4.89 3.52 8.35
CA CYS A 104 -6.01 2.62 8.05
C CYS A 104 -6.69 2.98 6.72
N ILE A 105 -6.63 2.07 5.75
CA ILE A 105 -7.36 2.14 4.46
C ILE A 105 -8.82 1.66 4.66
N GLY A 106 -9.10 0.88 5.71
CA GLY A 106 -10.44 0.43 6.03
C GLY A 106 -11.13 -0.30 4.87
N ALA A 107 -12.31 0.18 4.48
CA ALA A 107 -13.12 -0.38 3.39
C ALA A 107 -12.64 0.00 1.98
N LEU A 108 -11.65 0.89 1.83
CA LEU A 108 -11.15 1.36 0.52
C LEU A 108 -10.14 0.41 -0.13
N HIS A 109 -9.96 -0.80 0.41
CA HIS A 109 -8.96 -1.76 -0.04
C HIS A 109 -9.17 -2.21 -1.50
N ILE A 110 -10.42 -2.32 -1.95
CA ILE A 110 -10.79 -2.65 -3.34
C ILE A 110 -10.20 -1.60 -4.29
N TRP A 111 -10.55 -0.33 -4.06
CA TRP A 111 -10.07 0.78 -4.88
C TRP A 111 -8.55 0.93 -4.80
N TYR A 112 -7.97 0.76 -3.62
CA TYR A 112 -6.52 0.85 -3.43
C TYR A 112 -5.78 -0.26 -4.19
N ASN A 113 -6.26 -1.49 -4.16
CA ASN A 113 -5.67 -2.60 -4.91
C ASN A 113 -5.77 -2.38 -6.43
N ASP A 114 -6.87 -1.80 -6.92
CA ASP A 114 -7.02 -1.47 -8.34
C ASP A 114 -5.96 -0.47 -8.81
N GLN A 115 -5.61 0.49 -7.95
CA GLN A 115 -4.54 1.43 -8.24
C GLN A 115 -3.18 0.73 -8.36
N LEU A 116 -2.89 -0.25 -7.49
CA LEU A 116 -1.66 -1.06 -7.58
C LEU A 116 -1.66 -1.92 -8.85
N CYS A 117 -2.80 -2.51 -9.22
CA CYS A 117 -2.95 -3.26 -10.46
C CYS A 117 -2.69 -2.36 -11.68
N GLY A 118 -3.20 -1.14 -11.68
CA GLY A 118 -2.94 -0.16 -12.72
C GLY A 118 -1.45 0.18 -12.88
N ASP A 119 -0.72 0.35 -11.77
CA ASP A 119 0.73 0.60 -11.79
C ASP A 119 1.51 -0.58 -12.41
N MET A 120 1.08 -1.82 -12.14
CA MET A 120 1.67 -3.05 -12.70
C MET A 120 1.20 -3.37 -14.13
N VAL A 121 0.33 -2.56 -14.73
CA VAL A 121 -0.33 -2.83 -16.03
C VAL A 121 -1.18 -4.12 -16.00
N TRP A 122 -1.66 -4.51 -14.83
CA TRP A 122 -2.57 -5.63 -14.66
C TRP A 122 -4.00 -5.20 -14.91
N ASN A 123 -4.84 -6.12 -15.38
CA ASN A 123 -6.26 -5.85 -15.57
C ASN A 123 -6.93 -5.61 -14.20
N PRO A 124 -7.47 -4.41 -13.93
CA PRO A 124 -8.16 -4.15 -12.67
C PRO A 124 -9.56 -4.79 -12.62
N ARG A 125 -10.06 -5.38 -13.72
CA ARG A 125 -11.29 -6.18 -13.70
C ARG A 125 -11.00 -7.55 -13.09
N ARG A 126 -11.61 -7.77 -11.94
CA ARG A 126 -11.35 -8.86 -10.98
C ARG A 126 -12.16 -10.12 -11.29
N LYS A 127 -13.28 -9.96 -11.98
CA LYS A 127 -14.20 -11.04 -12.32
C LYS A 127 -14.48 -11.09 -13.82
N LYS A 128 -14.77 -12.29 -14.31
CA LYS A 128 -15.18 -12.51 -15.70
C LYS A 128 -16.63 -12.07 -15.87
N GLY A 129 -16.83 -10.99 -16.61
CA GLY A 129 -18.16 -10.48 -17.00
C GLY A 129 -18.59 -9.24 -16.22
N PHE A 130 -19.35 -8.37 -16.90
CA PHE A 130 -19.76 -7.07 -16.38
C PHE A 130 -20.66 -7.16 -15.13
N LEU A 131 -21.62 -8.09 -15.12
CA LEU A 131 -22.54 -8.26 -14.00
C LEU A 131 -21.84 -8.87 -12.78
N ALA A 132 -20.91 -9.80 -12.99
CA ALA A 132 -20.13 -10.38 -11.91
C ALA A 132 -19.27 -9.31 -11.23
N GLU A 133 -18.62 -8.45 -12.02
CA GLU A 133 -17.82 -7.35 -11.50
C GLU A 133 -18.66 -6.36 -10.67
N LEU A 134 -19.93 -6.13 -11.02
CA LEU A 134 -20.78 -5.15 -10.32
C LEU A 134 -21.44 -5.70 -9.05
N PHE A 135 -21.83 -6.98 -9.05
CA PHE A 135 -22.72 -7.53 -8.02
C PHE A 135 -22.11 -8.62 -7.13
N GLN A 136 -21.03 -9.29 -7.55
CA GLN A 136 -20.43 -10.31 -6.70
C GLN A 136 -19.46 -9.71 -5.69
N PRO A 137 -19.43 -10.21 -4.45
CA PRO A 137 -18.45 -9.77 -3.46
C PRO A 137 -17.03 -10.11 -3.94
N TYR A 138 -16.11 -9.20 -3.66
CA TYR A 138 -14.71 -9.37 -3.99
C TYR A 138 -14.01 -10.26 -2.95
N GLY A 139 -13.18 -11.16 -3.43
CA GLY A 139 -12.39 -12.08 -2.61
C GLY A 139 -10.92 -12.11 -3.02
N PRO A 140 -10.05 -12.75 -2.21
CA PRO A 140 -8.62 -12.85 -2.48
C PRO A 140 -8.31 -13.53 -3.83
N PHE A 141 -9.12 -14.52 -4.22
CA PHE A 141 -8.95 -15.26 -5.48
C PHE A 141 -9.18 -14.41 -6.73
N ASP A 142 -9.86 -13.26 -6.62
CA ASP A 142 -10.13 -12.42 -7.78
C ASP A 142 -8.88 -11.66 -8.28
N TYR A 143 -7.80 -11.63 -7.49
CA TYR A 143 -6.50 -11.08 -7.89
C TYR A 143 -5.44 -12.16 -8.18
N ALA A 144 -5.86 -13.43 -8.22
CA ALA A 144 -4.98 -14.49 -8.69
C ALA A 144 -4.66 -14.24 -10.16
N SER A 145 -3.36 -14.27 -10.50
CA SER A 145 -2.88 -14.19 -11.87
C SER A 145 -3.61 -15.25 -12.70
N SER A 146 -4.18 -14.83 -13.83
CA SER A 146 -4.74 -15.75 -14.83
C SER A 146 -3.65 -16.40 -15.65
#